data_AF-A0A7D9I3Z7-F1
#
_entry.id   AF-A0A7D9I3Z7-F1
#
_cell.length_a   1.000
_cell.length_b   1.000
_cell.length_c   1.000
_cell.angle_alpha   90.00
_cell.angle_beta   90.00
_cell.angle_gamma   90.00
#
_symmetry.space_group_name_H-M   'P 1'
#
loop_
_entity.id
_entity.type
_entity.pdbx_description
1 polymer ?
#
loop_
_entity_poly.entity_id
_entity_poly.type
_entity_poly.pdbx_seq_one_letter_code
_entity_poly.pdbx_strand_id
1 'polypeptide(L)'
;MHYLEDFLELIEQLPIDLRDRYTEMREMDLQVQNAIDDLDLKGKDFFSSGATATQEWKEENYKNLKQEYSKALEDAEEKVNIATQIYDLVDRHLRKLDQELSKFKMELEADNAGITEVLEQRSFLLDEVQAPDTLPISSLQPIQPSARNIIPPTAHSHS
;
A
#
# COMPACT_ATOMS: atom_id res chain seq x y z
N MET A 1 29.92 -14.77 18.43
CA MET A 1 28.80 -13.86 18.72
C MET A 1 28.66 -12.90 17.55
N HIS A 2 27.90 -13.29 16.53
CA HIS A 2 27.73 -12.58 15.25
C HIS A 2 26.33 -11.95 15.13
N TYR A 3 25.80 -11.47 16.26
CA TYR A 3 24.39 -11.06 16.38
C TYR A 3 23.95 -10.00 15.39
N LEU A 4 24.77 -8.96 15.20
CA LEU A 4 24.47 -7.92 14.23
C LEU A 4 24.49 -8.46 12.78
N GLU A 5 25.34 -9.44 12.49
CA GLU A 5 25.41 -10.07 11.17
C GLU A 5 24.16 -10.92 10.92
N ASP A 6 23.69 -11.68 11.92
CA ASP A 6 22.43 -12.44 11.84
C ASP A 6 21.22 -11.52 11.64
N PHE A 7 21.18 -10.37 12.33
CA PHE A 7 20.14 -9.34 12.14
C PHE A 7 20.19 -8.71 10.75
N LEU A 8 21.39 -8.41 10.24
CA LEU A 8 21.57 -7.82 8.92
C LEU A 8 21.21 -8.80 7.80
N GLU A 9 21.60 -10.07 7.93
CA GLU A 9 21.21 -11.14 7.00
C GLU A 9 19.69 -11.30 6.95
N LEU A 10 19.01 -11.21 8.10
CA LEU A 10 17.56 -11.36 8.19
C LEU A 10 16.77 -10.26 7.45
N ILE A 11 17.30 -9.04 7.42
CA ILE A 11 16.66 -7.90 6.77
C ILE A 11 17.24 -7.60 5.38
N GLU A 12 18.30 -8.28 4.95
CA GLU A 12 19.04 -7.97 3.73
C GLU A 12 18.13 -7.91 2.49
N GLN A 13 17.18 -8.84 2.39
CA GLN A 13 16.28 -8.95 1.24
C GLN A 13 15.02 -8.07 1.34
N LEU A 14 14.65 -7.60 2.53
CA LEU A 14 13.41 -6.84 2.71
C LEU A 14 13.36 -5.55 1.87
N PRO A 15 14.43 -4.73 1.77
CA PRO A 15 14.41 -3.51 0.95
C PRO A 15 14.22 -3.77 -0.54
N ILE A 16 14.84 -4.83 -1.08
CA ILE A 16 14.70 -5.16 -2.51
C ILE A 16 13.31 -5.72 -2.81
N ASP A 17 12.81 -6.62 -1.98
CA ASP A 17 11.47 -7.16 -2.13
C ASP A 17 10.41 -6.07 -2.04
N LEU A 18 10.51 -5.15 -1.07
CA LEU A 18 9.60 -4.01 -0.95
C LEU A 18 9.64 -3.12 -2.18
N ARG A 19 10.84 -2.76 -2.66
CA ARG A 19 10.99 -1.93 -3.86
C ARG A 19 10.31 -2.59 -5.06
N ASP A 20 10.51 -3.88 -5.25
CA ASP A 20 9.95 -4.60 -6.39
C ASP A 20 8.42 -4.67 -6.28
N ARG A 21 7.87 -4.97 -5.09
CA ARG A 21 6.41 -4.96 -4.87
C ARG A 21 5.77 -3.57 -5.04
N TYR A 22 6.41 -2.51 -4.53
CA TYR A 22 5.92 -1.14 -4.71
C TYR A 22 6.01 -0.66 -6.16
N THR A 23 7.02 -1.13 -6.91
CA THR A 23 7.14 -0.84 -8.35
C THR A 23 5.97 -1.48 -9.11
N GLU A 24 5.68 -2.76 -8.85
CA GLU A 24 4.52 -3.47 -9.42
C GLU A 24 3.19 -2.79 -9.06
N MET A 25 3.01 -2.40 -7.79
CA MET A 25 1.83 -1.63 -7.37
C MET A 25 1.71 -0.31 -8.15
N ARG A 26 2.83 0.39 -8.37
CA ARG A 26 2.82 1.67 -9.08
C ARG A 26 2.46 1.50 -10.56
N GLU A 27 2.93 0.44 -11.20
CA GLU A 27 2.58 0.10 -12.57
C GLU A 27 1.08 -0.23 -12.68
N MET A 28 0.56 -1.06 -11.77
CA MET A 28 -0.86 -1.39 -11.71
C MET A 28 -1.74 -0.15 -11.45
N ASP A 29 -1.31 0.73 -10.55
CA ASP A 29 -1.98 2.00 -10.27
C ASP A 29 -2.12 2.86 -11.53
N LEU A 30 -1.06 2.96 -12.32
CA LEU A 30 -1.07 3.71 -13.57
C LEU A 30 -1.97 3.05 -14.62
N GLN A 31 -1.94 1.73 -14.72
CA GLN A 31 -2.80 0.97 -15.64
C GLN A 31 -4.28 1.19 -15.32
N VAL A 32 -4.67 1.05 -14.05
CA VAL A 32 -6.04 1.28 -13.58
C VAL A 32 -6.47 2.72 -13.82
N GLN A 33 -5.61 3.71 -13.50
CA GLN A 33 -5.92 5.12 -13.75
C GLN A 33 -6.17 5.40 -15.23
N ASN A 34 -5.27 4.96 -16.12
CA ASN A 34 -5.44 5.14 -17.55
C ASN A 34 -6.71 4.46 -18.08
N ALA A 35 -7.03 3.26 -17.60
CA ALA A 35 -8.24 2.55 -18.00
C ALA A 35 -9.51 3.31 -17.57
N ILE A 36 -9.53 3.88 -16.36
CA ILE A 36 -10.65 4.68 -15.87
C ILE A 36 -10.81 5.97 -16.69
N ASP A 37 -9.71 6.66 -17.00
CA ASP A 37 -9.74 7.88 -17.81
C ASP A 37 -10.26 7.59 -19.23
N ASP A 38 -9.79 6.50 -19.87
CA ASP A 38 -10.27 6.05 -21.18
C ASP A 38 -11.76 5.67 -21.15
N LEU A 39 -12.21 5.02 -20.08
CA LEU A 39 -13.61 4.65 -19.88
C LEU A 39 -14.52 5.87 -19.70
N ASP A 40 -14.05 6.92 -19.02
CA ASP A 40 -14.80 8.19 -18.87
C ASP A 40 -14.97 8.90 -20.22
N LEU A 41 -13.91 8.93 -21.04
CA LEU A 41 -13.98 9.46 -22.40
C LEU A 41 -14.96 8.67 -23.28
N LYS A 42 -14.83 7.33 -23.31
CA LYS A 42 -15.75 6.46 -24.06
C LYS A 42 -17.19 6.58 -23.58
N GLY A 43 -17.40 6.72 -22.27
CA GLY A 43 -18.71 6.97 -21.68
C GLY A 43 -19.34 8.25 -22.20
N LYS A 44 -18.60 9.37 -22.17
CA LYS A 44 -19.05 10.66 -22.71
C LYS A 44 -19.39 10.57 -24.20
N ASP A 45 -18.54 9.92 -24.98
CA ASP A 45 -18.74 9.73 -26.43
C ASP A 45 -19.95 8.85 -26.75
N PHE A 46 -20.20 7.81 -25.93
CA PHE A 46 -21.37 6.97 -26.05
C PHE A 46 -22.66 7.76 -25.81
N PHE A 47 -22.71 8.63 -24.81
CA PHE A 47 -23.91 9.45 -24.54
C PHE A 47 -24.09 10.59 -25.55
N SER A 48 -23.00 11.18 -26.06
CA SER A 48 -23.08 12.26 -27.05
C SER A 48 -23.51 11.72 -28.43
N SER A 49 -22.97 10.58 -28.86
CA SER A 49 -23.27 9.95 -30.15
C SER A 49 -24.52 9.06 -30.11
N GLY A 50 -24.91 8.60 -28.92
CA GLY A 50 -26.05 7.70 -28.71
C GLY A 50 -27.40 8.31 -29.04
N ALA A 51 -27.54 9.64 -29.12
CA ALA A 51 -28.81 10.27 -29.49
C ALA A 51 -29.19 9.99 -30.97
N THR A 52 -28.19 9.89 -31.85
CA THR A 52 -28.38 9.74 -33.30
C THR A 52 -27.96 8.37 -33.84
N ALA A 53 -27.31 7.54 -33.02
CA ALA A 53 -26.84 6.21 -33.41
C ALA A 53 -27.97 5.17 -33.56
N THR A 54 -27.71 4.13 -34.36
CA THR A 54 -28.56 2.94 -34.52
C THR A 54 -28.61 2.09 -33.25
N GLN A 55 -29.68 1.30 -33.11
CA GLN A 55 -29.86 0.43 -31.95
C GLN A 55 -28.75 -0.62 -31.83
N GLU A 56 -28.33 -1.21 -32.94
CA GLU A 56 -27.25 -2.20 -32.99
C GLU A 56 -25.92 -1.62 -32.52
N TRP A 57 -25.60 -0.39 -32.96
CA TRP A 57 -24.38 0.31 -32.53
C TRP A 57 -24.40 0.59 -31.02
N LYS A 58 -25.57 0.96 -30.46
CA LYS A 58 -25.70 1.20 -29.02
C LYS A 58 -25.48 -0.07 -28.21
N GLU A 59 -26.07 -1.17 -28.63
CA GLU A 59 -25.95 -2.46 -27.94
C GLU A 59 -24.50 -2.97 -27.97
N GLU A 60 -23.83 -2.88 -29.12
CA GLU A 60 -22.42 -3.26 -29.26
C GLU A 60 -21.50 -2.39 -28.38
N ASN A 61 -21.63 -1.06 -28.45
CA ASN A 61 -20.80 -0.15 -27.66
C ASN A 61 -21.07 -0.31 -26.16
N TYR A 62 -22.34 -0.47 -25.76
CA TYR A 62 -22.67 -0.74 -24.36
C TYR A 62 -22.03 -2.04 -23.86
N LYS A 63 -22.06 -3.11 -24.67
CA LYS A 63 -21.42 -4.38 -24.32
C LYS A 63 -19.91 -4.23 -24.17
N ASN A 64 -19.26 -3.53 -25.11
CA ASN A 64 -17.82 -3.28 -25.06
C ASN A 64 -17.44 -2.44 -23.83
N LEU A 65 -18.18 -1.36 -23.58
CA LEU A 65 -17.96 -0.48 -22.42
C LEU A 65 -18.11 -1.26 -21.11
N LYS A 66 -19.15 -2.09 -20.99
CA LYS A 66 -19.36 -2.95 -19.82
C LYS A 66 -18.21 -3.93 -19.61
N GLN A 67 -17.69 -4.52 -20.69
CA GLN A 67 -16.55 -5.44 -20.61
C GLN A 67 -15.28 -4.73 -20.14
N GLU A 68 -15.00 -3.54 -20.68
CA GLU A 68 -13.84 -2.75 -20.26
C GLU A 68 -13.94 -2.27 -18.80
N TYR A 69 -15.13 -1.86 -18.34
CA TYR A 69 -15.37 -1.55 -16.92
C TYR A 69 -15.13 -2.77 -16.02
N SER A 70 -15.58 -3.96 -16.45
CA SER A 70 -15.33 -5.20 -15.70
C SER A 70 -13.85 -5.50 -15.57
N LYS A 71 -13.08 -5.28 -16.65
CA LYS A 71 -11.63 -5.46 -16.64
C LYS A 71 -10.94 -4.44 -15.73
N ALA A 72 -11.31 -3.16 -15.82
CA ALA A 72 -10.73 -2.13 -14.95
C ALA A 72 -11.01 -2.41 -13.46
N LEU A 73 -12.14 -3.03 -13.14
CA LEU A 73 -12.45 -3.49 -11.78
C LEU A 73 -11.55 -4.65 -11.35
N GLU A 74 -11.33 -5.64 -12.22
CA GLU A 74 -10.41 -6.76 -11.96
C GLU A 74 -8.97 -6.28 -11.72
N ASP A 75 -8.46 -5.38 -12.57
CA ASP A 75 -7.15 -4.76 -12.40
C ASP A 75 -7.06 -3.97 -11.06
N ALA A 76 -8.15 -3.31 -10.64
CA ALA A 76 -8.22 -2.61 -9.36
C ALA A 76 -8.25 -3.57 -8.16
N GLU A 77 -8.85 -4.76 -8.29
CA GLU A 77 -8.77 -5.81 -7.28
C GLU A 77 -7.35 -6.39 -7.17
N GLU A 78 -6.65 -6.55 -8.30
CA GLU A 78 -5.25 -6.98 -8.31
C GLU A 78 -4.34 -6.01 -7.56
N LYS A 79 -4.55 -4.70 -7.72
CA LYS A 79 -3.88 -3.68 -6.90
C LYS A 79 -4.05 -3.91 -5.39
N VAL A 80 -5.27 -4.27 -4.94
CA VAL A 80 -5.54 -4.56 -3.52
C VAL A 80 -4.79 -5.83 -3.08
N ASN A 81 -4.69 -6.83 -3.95
CA ASN A 81 -3.92 -8.03 -3.68
C ASN A 81 -2.42 -7.72 -3.53
N ILE A 82 -1.85 -6.85 -4.37
CA ILE A 82 -0.45 -6.42 -4.22
C ILE A 82 -0.23 -5.73 -2.87
N ALA A 83 -1.15 -4.84 -2.45
CA ALA A 83 -1.06 -4.19 -1.15
C ALA A 83 -1.08 -5.19 0.01
N THR A 84 -1.93 -6.22 -0.09
CA THR A 84 -2.00 -7.31 0.89
C THR A 84 -0.68 -8.07 0.94
N GLN A 85 -0.08 -8.40 -0.20
CA GLN A 85 1.22 -9.08 -0.26
C GLN A 85 2.36 -8.27 0.37
N ILE A 86 2.35 -6.94 0.19
CA ILE A 86 3.33 -6.03 0.84
C ILE A 86 3.16 -6.07 2.35
N TYR A 87 1.92 -5.98 2.84
CA TYR A 87 1.64 -6.07 4.28
C TYR A 87 2.14 -7.40 4.86
N ASP A 88 1.79 -8.52 4.21
CA ASP A 88 2.20 -9.85 4.65
C ASP A 88 3.72 -10.02 4.61
N LEU A 89 4.41 -9.42 3.63
CA LEU A 89 5.86 -9.41 3.56
C LEU A 89 6.46 -8.74 4.79
N VAL A 90 6.01 -7.52 5.12
CA VAL A 90 6.50 -6.77 6.29
C VAL A 90 6.20 -7.52 7.58
N ASP A 91 4.98 -8.04 7.75
CA ASP A 91 4.58 -8.79 8.95
C ASP A 91 5.46 -10.03 9.16
N ARG A 92 5.77 -10.76 8.09
CA ARG A 92 6.70 -11.91 8.18
C ARG A 92 8.08 -11.50 8.64
N HIS A 93 8.65 -10.40 8.14
CA HIS A 93 9.96 -9.93 8.58
C HIS A 93 9.93 -9.45 10.03
N LEU A 94 8.87 -8.74 10.44
CA LEU A 94 8.69 -8.31 11.83
C LEU A 94 8.67 -9.50 12.79
N ARG A 95 7.87 -10.54 12.50
CA ARG A 95 7.81 -11.74 13.34
C ARG A 95 9.14 -12.48 13.44
N LYS A 96 9.91 -12.52 12.36
CA LYS A 96 11.24 -13.14 12.38
C LYS A 96 12.21 -12.32 13.25
N LEU A 97 12.18 -10.99 13.13
CA LEU A 97 12.98 -10.09 13.96
C LEU A 97 12.65 -10.26 15.45
N ASP A 98 11.36 -10.34 15.80
CA ASP A 98 10.92 -10.57 17.17
C ASP A 98 11.42 -11.91 17.72
N GLN A 99 11.43 -12.96 16.89
CA GLN A 99 11.93 -14.28 17.28
C GLN A 99 13.43 -14.27 17.53
N GLU A 100 14.23 -13.70 16.63
CA GLU A 100 15.68 -13.61 16.82
C GLU A 100 16.04 -12.71 18.00
N LEU A 101 15.32 -11.60 18.20
CA LEU A 101 15.48 -10.75 19.38
C LEU A 101 15.16 -11.51 20.68
N SER A 102 14.09 -12.33 20.70
CA SER A 102 13.75 -13.14 21.86
C SER A 102 14.83 -14.18 22.17
N LYS A 103 15.39 -14.86 21.15
CA LYS A 103 16.49 -15.81 21.34
C LYS A 103 17.72 -15.10 21.91
N PHE A 104 18.06 -13.94 21.35
CA PHE A 104 19.18 -13.14 21.83
C PHE A 104 19.03 -12.75 23.31
N LYS A 105 17.84 -12.30 23.72
CA LYS A 105 17.55 -12.00 25.14
C LYS A 105 17.77 -13.23 26.03
N MET A 106 17.30 -14.39 25.61
CA MET A 106 17.48 -15.64 26.38
C MET A 106 18.96 -16.03 26.51
N GLU A 107 19.75 -15.88 25.46
CA GLU A 107 21.20 -16.14 25.50
C GLU A 107 21.93 -15.18 26.44
N LEU A 108 21.61 -13.89 26.37
CA LEU A 108 22.18 -12.87 27.27
C LEU A 108 21.88 -13.15 28.74
N GLU A 109 20.63 -13.49 29.06
CA GLU A 109 20.21 -13.82 30.43
C GLU A 109 20.86 -15.10 30.96
N ALA A 110 21.14 -16.07 30.09
CA ALA A 110 21.84 -17.30 30.47
C ALA A 110 23.30 -17.03 30.85
N ASP A 111 23.98 -16.14 30.12
CA ASP A 111 25.38 -15.76 30.38
C ASP A 111 25.50 -14.76 31.53
N ASN A 112 24.53 -13.86 31.69
CA ASN A 112 24.51 -12.83 32.73
C ASN A 112 23.07 -12.46 33.13
N ALA A 113 22.56 -13.08 34.18
CA ALA A 113 21.20 -12.85 34.66
C ALA A 113 20.94 -11.37 35.02
N GLY A 114 19.84 -10.82 34.50
CA GLY A 114 19.41 -9.44 34.68
C GLY A 114 20.06 -8.43 33.72
N ILE A 115 20.95 -8.86 32.82
CA ILE A 115 21.63 -7.93 31.90
C ILE A 115 20.66 -7.29 30.91
N THR A 116 19.60 -7.98 30.49
CA THR A 116 18.63 -7.43 29.52
C THR A 116 17.85 -6.26 30.11
N GLU A 117 17.45 -6.33 31.39
CA GLU A 117 16.76 -5.22 32.09
C GLU A 117 17.65 -3.97 32.20
N VAL A 118 18.95 -4.17 32.51
CA VAL A 118 19.92 -3.07 32.58
C VAL A 118 20.12 -2.42 31.21
N LEU A 119 20.19 -3.22 30.14
CA LEU A 119 20.35 -2.72 28.77
C LEU A 119 19.09 -1.97 28.30
N GLU A 120 17.89 -2.48 28.59
CA GLU A 120 16.63 -1.83 28.25
C GLU A 120 16.45 -0.49 28.98
N GLN A 121 16.73 -0.44 30.29
CA GLN A 121 16.70 0.82 31.05
C GLN A 121 17.69 1.84 30.48
N ARG A 122 18.89 1.40 30.10
CA ARG A 122 19.89 2.29 29.52
C ARG A 122 19.53 2.76 28.12
N SER A 123 18.88 1.92 27.31
CA SER A 123 18.37 2.28 25.99
C SER A 123 17.31 3.38 26.09
N PHE A 124 16.35 3.23 27.01
CA PHE A 124 15.28 4.20 27.21
C PHE A 124 15.83 5.59 27.57
N LEU A 125 16.85 5.64 28.44
CA LEU A 125 17.51 6.89 28.82
C LEU A 125 18.27 7.55 27.65
N LEU A 126 18.82 6.76 26.72
CA LEU A 126 19.51 7.30 25.55
C LEU A 126 18.52 7.88 24.52
N ASP A 127 17.36 7.25 24.36
CA ASP A 127 16.29 7.75 23.49
C ASP A 127 15.68 9.06 24.03
N GLU A 128 15.50 9.19 25.35
CA GLU A 128 15.05 10.46 25.98
C GLU A 128 16.04 11.61 25.77
N VAL A 129 17.35 11.33 25.71
CA VAL A 129 18.39 12.36 25.50
C VAL A 129 18.50 12.79 24.03
N GLN A 130 18.00 11.98 23.09
CA GLN A 130 18.02 12.31 21.65
C GLN A 130 16.76 13.00 21.12
N ALA A 131 15.71 13.15 21.92
CA ALA A 131 14.49 13.84 21.51
C ALA A 131 14.55 15.35 21.83
N PRO A 132 14.88 16.19 20.82
CA PRO A 132 14.13 17.43 20.69
C PRO A 132 13.22 17.48 19.44
N ASP A 133 13.37 16.64 18.40
CA ASP A 133 12.71 16.94 17.11
C ASP A 133 12.17 15.77 16.23
N THR A 134 12.02 14.53 16.72
CA THR A 134 11.41 13.46 15.91
C THR A 134 10.02 13.08 16.42
N LEU A 135 8.99 13.37 15.62
CA LEU A 135 7.62 12.95 15.91
C LEU A 135 7.50 11.42 15.91
N PRO A 136 6.82 10.80 16.89
CA PRO A 136 6.69 9.36 16.98
C PRO A 136 5.90 8.81 15.78
N ILE A 137 6.40 7.72 15.19
CA ILE A 137 5.79 6.99 14.05
C ILE A 137 4.34 6.58 14.37
N SER A 138 4.00 6.36 15.64
CA SER A 138 2.64 6.08 16.12
C SER A 138 1.62 7.21 15.85
N SER A 139 2.08 8.42 15.52
CA SER A 139 1.23 9.55 15.14
C SER A 139 0.92 9.64 13.64
N LEU A 140 1.52 8.78 12.81
CA LEU A 140 1.18 8.68 11.39
C LEU A 140 -0.17 7.97 11.27
N GLN A 141 -1.24 8.77 11.13
CA GLN A 141 -2.55 8.23 10.77
C GLN A 141 -2.47 7.55 9.40
N PRO A 142 -3.22 6.45 9.17
CA PRO A 142 -3.38 5.88 7.84
C PRO A 142 -3.78 6.97 6.86
N ILE A 143 -3.13 7.04 5.70
CA ILE A 143 -3.52 7.97 4.63
C ILE A 143 -4.97 7.64 4.27
N GLN A 144 -5.88 8.50 4.69
CA GLN A 144 -7.28 8.41 4.30
C GLN A 144 -7.35 8.51 2.77
N PRO A 145 -8.04 7.59 2.07
CA PRO A 145 -8.25 7.75 0.64
C PRO A 145 -8.95 9.10 0.44
N SER A 146 -8.25 10.02 -0.23
CA SER A 146 -8.81 11.33 -0.52
C SER A 146 -10.05 11.13 -1.38
N ALA A 147 -11.23 11.38 -0.81
CA ALA A 147 -12.48 11.52 -1.53
C ALA A 147 -12.46 12.83 -2.35
N ARG A 148 -11.51 12.93 -3.29
CA ARG A 148 -11.33 14.07 -4.17
C ARG A 148 -11.30 13.59 -5.62
N ASN A 149 -12.48 13.17 -6.07
CA ASN A 149 -13.04 13.51 -7.38
C ASN A 149 -14.47 12.96 -7.48
N ILE A 150 -15.37 13.54 -6.69
CA ILE A 150 -16.79 13.55 -7.03
C ILE A 150 -17.08 14.97 -7.49
N ILE A 151 -17.10 15.17 -8.80
CA ILE A 151 -17.62 16.39 -9.41
C ILE A 151 -19.13 16.39 -9.09
N PRO A 152 -19.68 17.40 -8.38
CA PRO A 152 -21.13 17.48 -8.21
C PRO A 152 -21.78 17.85 -9.56
N PRO A 153 -23.01 17.36 -9.85
CA PRO A 153 -23.71 17.71 -11.07
C PRO A 153 -24.06 19.20 -11.04
N THR A 154 -23.63 19.92 -12.08
CA THR A 154 -24.04 21.30 -12.34
C THR A 154 -25.56 21.35 -12.47
N ALA A 155 -26.22 22.01 -11.51
CA ALA A 155 -27.62 22.38 -11.62
C ALA A 155 -27.75 23.50 -12.66
N HIS A 156 -28.32 23.17 -13.82
CA HIS A 156 -28.96 24.15 -14.69
C HIS A 156 -30.15 24.75 -13.93
N SER A 157 -30.07 26.03 -13.55
CA SER A 157 -31.25 26.83 -13.24
C SER A 157 -31.52 27.78 -14.40
N HIS A 158 -32.60 27.46 -15.11
CA HIS A 158 -33.32 28.36 -16.00
C HIS A 158 -33.57 29.72 -15.36
N SER A 159 -33.34 30.79 -16.13
CA SER A 159 -34.22 31.95 -16.29
C SER A 159 -33.81 32.70 -17.55
#